data_AF-A0A9D0X8M7-F1
#
_entry.id   AF-A0A9D0X8M7-F1
#
_cell.length_a   1.000
_cell.length_b   1.000
_cell.length_c   1.000
_cell.angle_alpha   90.00
_cell.angle_beta   90.00
_cell.angle_gamma   90.00
#
_symmetry.space_group_name_H-M   'P 1'
#
loop_
_entity.id
_entity.type
_entity.pdbx_description
1 polymer ?
#
loop_
_entity_poly.entity_id
_entity_poly.type
_entity_poly.pdbx_seq_one_letter_code
_entity_poly.pdbx_strand_id
1 'polypeptide(L)'
;MTMSSLDSFKVKKVLDVNGRKYSYFSLIEAEKNGLAGISRLPNSLKVVLENLLRFEDGKTVTRQDIEAFVAWLDKRTSSQEIAYRPARVLMQDFTGVPAVVDLAAMRDATRTLGADP
;
A
#
# COMPACT_ATOMS: atom_id res chain seq x y z
N MET A 1 -10.26 -11.07 -6.53
CA MET A 1 -11.16 -10.23 -5.69
C MET A 1 -10.42 -8.94 -5.38
N THR A 2 -10.94 -7.78 -5.79
CA THR A 2 -10.36 -6.48 -5.38
C THR A 2 -10.48 -6.37 -3.87
N MET A 3 -9.38 -6.56 -3.14
CA MET A 3 -9.35 -6.26 -1.70
C MET A 3 -9.66 -4.77 -1.55
N SER A 4 -10.87 -4.48 -1.07
CA SER A 4 -11.22 -3.13 -0.67
C SER A 4 -10.45 -2.83 0.61
N SER A 5 -9.73 -1.70 0.64
CA SER A 5 -9.20 -1.15 1.90
C SER A 5 -10.29 -1.11 2.96
N LEU A 6 -9.93 -1.39 4.20
CA LEU A 6 -10.80 -1.16 5.37
C LEU A 6 -11.18 0.32 5.51
N ASP A 7 -10.34 1.22 4.98
CA ASP A 7 -10.54 2.67 5.00
C ASP A 7 -10.92 3.18 6.40
N SER A 8 -10.17 2.77 7.42
CA SER A 8 -10.50 3.08 8.82
C SER A 8 -10.42 4.57 9.13
N PHE A 9 -9.74 5.35 8.28
CA PHE A 9 -9.68 6.80 8.32
C PHE A 9 -10.75 7.49 7.45
N LYS A 10 -11.59 6.75 6.71
CA LYS A 10 -12.65 7.28 5.83
C LYS A 10 -12.14 8.31 4.82
N VAL A 11 -11.04 7.98 4.15
CA VAL A 11 -10.30 8.88 3.26
C VAL A 11 -10.46 8.54 1.78
N LYS A 12 -11.16 7.45 1.45
CA LYS A 12 -11.45 7.11 0.06
C LYS A 12 -12.39 8.16 -0.54
N LYS A 13 -11.96 8.78 -1.63
CA LYS A 13 -12.70 9.79 -2.38
C LYS A 13 -12.80 9.39 -3.86
N VAL A 14 -13.72 10.05 -4.55
CA VAL A 14 -13.93 9.88 -5.99
C VAL A 14 -13.52 11.17 -6.69
N LEU A 15 -12.70 11.04 -7.72
CA LEU A 15 -12.34 12.09 -8.66
C LEU A 15 -13.10 11.83 -9.97
N ASP A 16 -13.92 12.78 -10.39
CA ASP A 16 -14.59 12.74 -11.70
C ASP A 16 -13.75 13.52 -12.72
N VAL A 17 -13.31 12.85 -13.78
CA VAL A 17 -12.58 13.46 -14.90
C VAL A 17 -13.32 13.12 -16.18
N ASN A 18 -13.96 14.11 -16.79
CA ASN A 18 -14.71 13.97 -18.04
C ASN A 18 -15.73 12.81 -18.00
N GLY A 19 -16.45 12.63 -16.88
CA GLY A 19 -17.45 11.58 -16.70
C GLY A 19 -16.87 10.21 -16.31
N ARG A 20 -15.54 10.09 -16.17
CA ARG A 20 -14.88 8.89 -15.64
C ARG A 20 -14.59 9.08 -14.16
N LYS A 21 -15.11 8.17 -13.34
CA LYS A 21 -14.91 8.16 -11.89
C LYS A 21 -13.66 7.35 -11.52
N TYR A 22 -12.73 7.99 -10.83
CA TYR A 22 -11.52 7.38 -10.28
C TYR A 22 -11.60 7.40 -8.75
N SER A 23 -11.22 6.30 -8.10
CA SER A 23 -11.08 6.28 -6.63
C SER A 23 -9.65 6.63 -6.24
N TYR A 24 -9.48 7.45 -5.20
CA TYR A 24 -8.19 7.78 -4.62
C TYR A 24 -8.29 7.91 -3.09
N PHE A 25 -7.16 7.82 -2.39
CA PHE A 25 -7.09 7.95 -0.94
C PHE A 25 -6.52 9.33 -0.60
N SER A 26 -7.35 10.20 0.00
CA SER A 26 -7.02 11.61 0.20
C SER A 26 -6.19 11.84 1.45
N LEU A 27 -4.94 12.31 1.29
CA LEU A 27 -4.09 12.72 2.42
C LEU A 27 -4.67 13.92 3.19
N ILE A 28 -5.37 14.83 2.51
CA ILE A 28 -6.01 15.98 3.16
C ILE A 28 -7.10 15.51 4.14
N GLU A 29 -7.86 14.49 3.74
CA GLU A 29 -8.92 13.95 4.60
C GLU A 29 -8.32 13.05 5.69
N ALA A 30 -7.21 12.36 5.38
CA ALA A 30 -6.48 11.60 6.38
C ALA A 30 -5.97 12.49 7.52
N GLU A 31 -5.48 13.70 7.20
CA GLU A 31 -5.06 14.68 8.20
C GLU A 31 -6.20 15.13 9.11
N LYS A 32 -7.40 15.34 8.54
CA LYS A 32 -8.61 15.70 9.29
C LYS A 32 -9.13 14.54 10.15
N ASN A 33 -8.95 13.30 9.71
CA ASN A 33 -9.57 12.11 10.29
C ASN A 33 -8.64 11.34 11.24
N GLY A 34 -7.61 12.01 11.78
CA GLY A 34 -6.77 11.46 12.86
C GLY A 34 -5.27 11.46 12.58
N LEU A 35 -4.82 11.75 11.35
CA LEU A 35 -3.40 11.82 11.01
C LEU A 35 -2.88 13.27 11.03
N ALA A 36 -3.06 13.97 12.15
CA ALA A 36 -2.72 15.39 12.24
C ALA A 36 -1.23 15.66 11.92
N GLY A 37 -0.97 16.64 11.04
CA GLY A 37 0.37 17.10 10.72
C GLY A 37 1.07 16.34 9.59
N ILE A 38 0.43 15.34 8.96
CA ILE A 38 1.02 14.60 7.83
C ILE A 38 1.28 15.47 6.60
N SER A 39 0.67 16.66 6.51
CA SER A 39 1.00 17.67 5.50
C SER A 39 2.49 18.07 5.52
N ARG A 40 3.15 17.96 6.69
CA ARG A 40 4.57 18.27 6.89
C ARG A 40 5.53 17.14 6.50
N LEU A 41 5.01 15.95 6.17
CA LEU A 41 5.85 14.83 5.75
C LEU A 41 6.59 15.17 4.45
N PRO A 42 7.85 14.69 4.29
CA PRO A 42 8.51 14.65 3.00
C PRO A 42 7.65 13.94 1.96
N ASN A 43 7.75 14.38 0.69
CA ASN A 43 6.94 13.81 -0.39
C ASN A 43 7.13 12.30 -0.56
N SER A 44 8.33 11.78 -0.30
CA SER A 44 8.61 10.33 -0.29
C SER A 44 7.74 9.58 0.72
N LEU A 45 7.63 10.09 1.95
CA LEU A 45 6.79 9.48 2.99
C LEU A 45 5.29 9.65 2.71
N LYS A 46 4.88 10.72 2.03
CA LYS A 46 3.48 10.89 1.58
C LYS A 46 3.06 9.80 0.58
N VAL A 47 3.96 9.41 -0.34
CA VAL A 47 3.71 8.30 -1.28
C VAL A 47 3.54 6.98 -0.54
N VAL A 48 4.40 6.72 0.45
CA VAL A 48 4.32 5.50 1.26
C VAL A 48 3.06 5.50 2.13
N LEU A 49 2.72 6.62 2.77
CA LEU A 49 1.52 6.75 3.58
C LEU A 49 0.25 6.49 2.76
N GLU A 50 0.15 7.06 1.56
CA GLU A 50 -1.02 6.83 0.69
C GLU A 50 -1.12 5.35 0.27
N ASN A 51 0.03 4.69 0.06
CA ASN A 51 0.06 3.26 -0.20
C ASN A 51 -0.55 2.44 0.94
N LEU A 52 -0.17 2.74 2.18
CA LEU A 52 -0.71 2.05 3.36
C LEU A 52 -2.21 2.34 3.53
N LEU A 53 -2.66 3.58 3.35
CA LEU A 53 -4.09 3.93 3.37
C LEU A 53 -4.89 3.12 2.31
N ARG A 54 -4.31 2.95 1.12
CA ARG A 54 -4.94 2.18 0.03
C ARG A 54 -5.01 0.69 0.31
N PHE A 55 -4.07 0.14 1.06
CA PHE A 55 -3.93 -1.30 1.26
C PHE A 55 -4.12 -1.75 2.72
N GLU A 56 -4.78 -0.93 3.53
CA GLU A 56 -5.19 -1.28 4.89
C GLU A 56 -6.12 -2.50 4.84
N ASP A 57 -5.65 -3.61 5.42
CA ASP A 57 -6.37 -4.88 5.47
C ASP A 57 -6.46 -5.47 6.89
N GLY A 58 -5.87 -4.78 7.87
CA GLY A 58 -5.86 -5.20 9.27
C GLY A 58 -4.94 -6.39 9.56
N LYS A 59 -4.21 -6.90 8.56
CA LYS A 59 -3.30 -8.05 8.69
C LYS A 59 -1.87 -7.70 8.33
N THR A 60 -1.66 -7.18 7.12
CA THR A 60 -0.35 -6.77 6.61
C THR A 60 -0.13 -5.27 6.76
N VAL A 61 -1.20 -4.48 6.59
CA VAL A 61 -1.20 -3.06 6.88
C VAL A 61 -2.30 -2.83 7.90
N THR A 62 -1.87 -2.48 9.11
CA THR A 62 -2.76 -2.18 10.22
C THR A 62 -2.95 -0.68 10.36
N ARG A 63 -3.99 -0.29 11.10
CA ARG A 63 -4.21 1.11 11.49
C ARG A 63 -2.99 1.70 12.21
N GLN A 64 -2.33 0.90 13.06
CA GLN A 64 -1.18 1.32 13.84
C GLN A 64 0.03 1.66 12.94
N ASP A 65 0.23 0.92 11.85
CA ASP A 65 1.30 1.21 10.88
C ASP A 65 1.09 2.57 10.18
N ILE A 66 -0.17 2.95 9.98
CA ILE A 66 -0.55 4.25 9.40
C ILE A 66 -0.34 5.38 10.43
N GLU A 67 -0.73 5.17 11.69
CA GLU A 67 -0.54 6.15 12.78
C GLU A 67 0.94 6.39 13.10
N ALA A 68 1.83 5.42 12.83
CA ALA A 68 3.27 5.56 12.99
C ALA A 68 3.85 6.74 12.17
N PHE A 69 3.21 7.15 11.07
CA PHE A 69 3.63 8.31 10.29
C PHE A 69 3.45 9.63 11.04
N VAL A 70 2.45 9.71 11.92
CA VAL A 70 2.26 10.86 12.81
C VAL A 70 3.37 10.87 13.86
N ALA A 71 3.62 9.73 14.50
CA ALA A 71 4.70 9.60 15.49
C ALA A 71 6.09 9.88 14.91
N TRP A 72 6.30 9.58 13.63
CA TRP A 72 7.54 9.92 12.92
C TRP A 72 7.78 11.43 12.88
N LEU A 73 6.75 12.28 12.89
CA LEU A 73 6.93 13.74 12.84
C LEU A 73 7.69 14.29 14.05
N ASP A 74 7.59 13.62 15.21
CA ASP A 74 8.22 14.07 16.46
C ASP A 74 9.73 13.80 16.46
N LYS A 75 10.11 12.57 16.12
CA LYS A 75 11.51 12.10 16.20
C LYS A 75 12.26 12.11 14.87
N ARG A 76 11.53 12.21 13.75
CA ARG A 76 12.02 12.03 12.37
C ARG A 76 12.78 10.73 12.14
N THR A 77 12.52 9.73 12.98
CA THR A 77 13.07 8.39 12.92
C THR A 77 11.97 7.41 13.33
N SER A 78 12.08 6.17 12.85
CA SER A 78 11.16 5.09 13.23
C SER A 78 11.90 3.77 13.16
N SER A 79 11.59 2.87 14.08
CA SER A 79 11.96 1.44 14.04
C SER A 79 10.81 0.54 13.57
N GLN A 80 9.64 1.14 13.26
CA GLN A 80 8.47 0.42 12.79
C GLN A 80 8.70 -0.04 11.35
N GLU A 81 8.55 -1.35 11.11
CA GLU A 81 8.51 -1.91 9.76
C GLU A 81 7.14 -1.67 9.11
N ILE A 82 7.10 -1.60 7.78
CA ILE A 82 5.88 -1.35 7.02
C ILE A 82 5.74 -2.31 5.84
N ALA A 83 4.50 -2.69 5.51
CA ALA A 83 4.19 -3.47 4.32
C ALA A 83 3.87 -2.56 3.13
N TYR A 84 4.91 -2.08 2.45
CA TYR A 84 4.76 -1.29 1.22
C TYR A 84 4.45 -2.19 0.01
N ARG A 85 3.44 -1.81 -0.78
CA ARG A 85 3.02 -2.52 -1.99
C ARG A 85 3.27 -1.67 -3.24
N PRO A 86 4.40 -1.84 -3.95
CA PRO A 86 4.70 -1.09 -5.15
C PRO A 86 3.60 -1.23 -6.20
N ALA A 87 3.34 -0.16 -6.95
CA ALA A 87 2.34 -0.18 -8.03
C ALA A 87 2.74 -1.08 -9.22
N ARG A 88 4.05 -1.31 -9.40
CA ARG A 88 4.62 -2.14 -10.47
C ARG A 88 6.03 -2.57 -10.10
N VAL A 89 6.47 -3.67 -10.71
CA VAL A 89 7.84 -4.17 -10.62
C VAL A 89 8.44 -4.06 -12.03
N LEU A 90 9.67 -3.52 -12.11
CA LEU A 90 10.47 -3.52 -13.33
C LEU A 90 11.65 -4.46 -13.10
N MET A 91 11.83 -5.43 -13.99
CA MET A 91 12.88 -6.46 -13.88
C MET A 91 13.88 -6.30 -15.04
N GLN A 92 15.16 -6.45 -14.74
CA GLN A 92 16.23 -6.51 -15.73
C GLN A 92 16.44 -7.98 -16.13
N ASP A 93 16.84 -8.23 -17.38
CA ASP A 93 16.91 -9.56 -17.98
C ASP A 93 17.58 -10.65 -17.10
N PHE A 94 18.73 -10.37 -16.47
CA PHE A 94 19.47 -11.35 -15.65
C PHE A 94 18.83 -11.63 -14.30
N THR A 95 18.20 -10.64 -13.67
CA THR A 95 17.45 -10.84 -12.42
C THR A 95 16.01 -11.29 -12.68
N GLY A 96 15.56 -11.14 -13.92
CA GLY A 96 14.22 -11.49 -14.35
C GLY A 96 14.01 -12.99 -14.52
N VAL A 97 15.00 -13.67 -15.11
CA VAL A 97 14.91 -15.11 -15.38
C VAL A 97 14.70 -15.94 -14.11
N PRO A 98 15.48 -15.78 -13.02
CA PRO A 98 15.28 -16.56 -11.79
C PRO A 98 13.88 -16.37 -11.20
N ALA A 99 13.37 -15.14 -11.16
CA ALA A 99 12.04 -14.86 -10.62
C ALA A 99 10.91 -15.48 -11.46
N VAL A 100 11.05 -15.54 -12.79
CA VAL A 100 10.08 -16.23 -13.65
C VAL A 100 10.16 -17.75 -13.46
N VAL A 101 11.36 -18.31 -13.26
CA VAL A 101 11.55 -19.73 -12.95
C VAL A 101 10.90 -20.09 -11.60
N ASP A 102 11.05 -19.23 -10.59
CA ASP A 102 10.39 -19.41 -9.29
C ASP A 102 8.86 -19.42 -9.42
N LEU A 103 8.30 -18.49 -10.20
CA LEU A 103 6.86 -18.47 -10.49
C LEU A 103 6.40 -19.75 -11.21
N ALA A 104 7.19 -20.29 -12.13
CA ALA A 104 6.89 -21.55 -12.80
C ALA A 104 6.93 -22.74 -11.81
N ALA A 105 7.93 -22.80 -10.93
CA ALA A 105 8.02 -23.83 -9.90
C ALA A 105 6.84 -23.75 -8.89
N MET A 106 6.46 -22.53 -8.49
CA MET A 106 5.27 -22.31 -7.65
C MET A 106 3.99 -22.78 -8.33
N ARG A 107 3.86 -22.57 -9.65
CA ARG A 107 2.71 -23.04 -10.44
C ARG A 107 2.60 -24.56 -10.44
N ASP A 108 3.72 -25.27 -10.64
CA ASP A 108 3.75 -26.74 -10.62
C ASP A 108 3.46 -27.31 -9.22
N ALA A 109 3.99 -26.68 -8.17
CA ALA A 109 3.70 -27.04 -6.80
C ALA A 109 2.21 -26.82 -6.46
N THR A 110 1.62 -25.70 -6.87
CA THR A 110 0.20 -25.37 -6.65
C THR A 110 -0.71 -26.40 -7.31
N ARG A 111 -0.39 -26.81 -8.55
CA ARG A 111 -1.10 -27.89 -9.25
C ARG A 111 -1.02 -29.21 -8.48
N THR A 112 0.17 -29.57 -7.99
CA THR A 112 0.39 -30.82 -7.22
C THR A 112 -0.42 -30.84 -5.93
N LEU A 113 -0.64 -29.68 -5.31
CA LEU A 113 -1.48 -29.50 -4.13
C LEU A 113 -2.99 -29.46 -4.45
N GLY A 114 -3.38 -29.58 -5.73
CA GLY A 114 -4.78 -29.55 -6.17
C GLY A 114 -5.45 -28.18 -6.13
N ALA A 115 -4.67 -27.10 -6.02
CA ALA A 115 -5.16 -25.73 -6.10
C ALA A 115 -5.07 -25.17 -7.53
N ASP A 116 -5.69 -24.01 -7.78
CA ASP A 116 -5.65 -23.33 -9.07
C ASP A 116 -4.26 -22.70 -9.32
N PRO A 117 -3.49 -23.20 -10.30
CA PRO A 117 -2.14 -22.75 -10.58
C PRO A 117 -2.09 -21.56 -11.54
#